data_AF-E3N599-F1
#
_entry.id   AF-E3N599-F1
#
_cell.length_a   1.000
_cell.length_b   1.000
_cell.length_c   1.000
_cell.angle_alpha   90.00
_cell.angle_beta   90.00
_cell.angle_gamma   90.00
#
_symmetry.space_group_name_H-M   'P 1'
#
loop_
_entity.id
_entity.type
_entity.pdbx_description
1 polymer ?
#
loop_
_entity_poly.entity_id
_entity_poly.type
_entity_poly.pdbx_seq_one_letter_code
_entity_poly.pdbx_strand_id
1 'polypeptide(L)'
;MENKCDPRLEHLIVSTSEKVNVGNLLEGLKWDPFPRDRRRWFTYSKQLDTLSESFSGGYDIKRADGKKATIRVVDGQTQTFINFHVWP
;
A
#
# COMPACT_ATOMS: atom_id res chain seq x y z
N MET A 1 -9.96 21.07 4.00
CA MET A 1 -9.80 19.71 4.56
C MET A 1 -8.38 19.64 5.11
N GLU A 2 -8.21 19.60 6.43
CA GLU A 2 -6.87 19.40 6.99
C GLU A 2 -6.39 18.00 6.58
N ASN A 3 -5.22 17.92 5.94
CA ASN A 3 -4.57 16.67 5.59
C ASN A 3 -4.05 15.98 6.86
N LYS A 4 -4.96 15.50 7.69
CA LYS A 4 -4.62 14.79 8.93
C LYS A 4 -4.43 13.31 8.61
N CYS A 5 -3.18 12.85 8.67
CA CYS A 5 -2.89 11.43 8.67
C CYS A 5 -3.49 10.77 9.92
N ASP A 6 -4.20 9.65 9.76
CA ASP A 6 -4.52 8.78 10.91
C ASP A 6 -3.22 8.05 11.31
N PRO A 7 -2.65 8.34 12.50
CA PRO A 7 -1.41 7.71 12.95
C PRO A 7 -1.56 6.21 13.25
N ARG A 8 -2.80 5.70 13.35
CA ARG A 8 -3.11 4.28 13.62
C ARG A 8 -3.34 3.47 12.34
N LEU A 9 -3.37 4.11 11.17
CA LEU A 9 -3.58 3.40 9.91
C LEU A 9 -2.32 2.60 9.54
N GLU A 10 -2.44 1.27 9.56
CA GLU A 10 -1.39 0.33 9.19
C GLU A 10 -1.59 -0.24 7.79
N HIS A 11 -2.82 -0.62 7.44
CA HIS A 11 -3.16 -1.20 6.15
C HIS A 11 -4.55 -0.73 5.69
N LEU A 12 -4.64 -0.25 4.44
CA LEU A 12 -5.89 0.03 3.75
C LEU A 12 -5.96 -0.80 2.46
N ILE A 13 -7.12 -1.40 2.22
CA ILE A 13 -7.43 -2.11 0.97
C ILE A 13 -8.61 -1.41 0.32
N VAL A 14 -8.46 -1.03 -0.95
CA VAL A 14 -9.54 -0.51 -1.79
C VAL A 14 -9.72 -1.46 -2.95
N SER A 15 -10.95 -1.89 -3.23
CA SER A 15 -11.25 -2.68 -4.42
C SER A 15 -12.09 -1.87 -5.41
N THR A 16 -11.88 -2.14 -6.70
CA THR A 16 -12.65 -1.56 -7.79
C THR A 16 -12.83 -2.61 -8.89
N SER A 17 -13.96 -2.56 -9.59
CA SER A 17 -14.20 -3.36 -10.81
C SER A 17 -13.46 -2.83 -12.03
N GLU A 18 -12.90 -1.62 -11.94
CA GLU A 18 -12.17 -0.99 -13.04
C GLU A 18 -10.69 -1.37 -13.01
N LYS A 19 -10.04 -1.28 -14.18
CA LYS A 19 -8.59 -1.40 -14.27
C LYS A 19 -7.96 -0.12 -13.75
N VAL A 20 -6.98 -0.26 -12.86
CA VAL A 20 -6.27 0.88 -12.27
C VAL A 20 -5.05 1.19 -13.12
N ASN A 21 -5.00 2.40 -13.68
CA ASN A 21 -3.76 2.91 -14.26
C ASN A 21 -2.84 3.36 -13.12
N VAL A 22 -1.74 2.63 -12.93
CA VAL A 22 -0.78 2.90 -11.86
C VAL A 22 -0.10 4.27 -12.01
N GLY A 23 0.17 4.72 -13.24
CA GLY A 23 0.74 6.04 -13.48
C GLY A 23 -0.17 7.16 -12.96
N ASN A 24 -1.46 7.08 -13.27
CA ASN A 24 -2.46 8.03 -12.76
C ASN A 24 -2.62 7.93 -11.24
N LEU A 25 -2.59 6.71 -10.68
CA LEU A 25 -2.69 6.49 -9.23
C LEU A 25 -1.54 7.14 -8.45
N LEU A 26 -0.34 7.13 -9.03
CA LEU A 26 0.87 7.66 -8.41
C LEU A 26 1.18 9.10 -8.81
N GLU A 27 0.36 9.70 -9.68
CA GLU A 27 0.56 11.05 -10.16
C GLU A 27 0.58 12.06 -9.00
N GLY A 28 1.58 12.94 -9.00
CA GLY A 28 1.80 13.92 -7.92
C GLY A 28 2.39 13.34 -6.63
N LEU A 29 2.58 12.03 -6.52
CA LEU A 29 3.28 11.41 -5.39
C LEU A 29 4.79 11.31 -5.68
N LYS A 30 5.61 11.55 -4.66
CA LYS A 30 7.02 11.13 -4.70
C LYS A 30 7.09 9.66 -4.31
N TRP A 31 7.48 8.81 -5.26
CA TRP A 31 7.53 7.37 -5.07
C TRP A 31 8.83 6.75 -5.59
N ASP A 32 9.22 5.63 -4.99
CA ASP A 32 10.34 4.79 -5.40
C ASP A 32 9.83 3.36 -5.65
N PRO A 33 10.24 2.68 -6.73
CA PRO A 33 9.78 1.32 -7.00
C PRO A 33 10.36 0.34 -5.99
N PHE A 34 9.50 -0.51 -5.40
CA PHE A 34 9.93 -1.68 -4.65
C PHE A 34 10.08 -2.87 -5.62
N PRO A 35 11.23 -3.58 -5.64
CA PRO A 35 11.48 -4.62 -6.64
C PRO A 35 10.54 -5.83 -6.52
N ARG A 36 10.17 -6.42 -7.67
CA ARG A 36 9.29 -7.61 -7.75
C ARG A 36 9.98 -8.92 -7.38
N ASP A 37 11.30 -8.96 -7.47
CA ASP A 37 12.16 -10.08 -7.08
C ASP A 37 12.52 -10.07 -5.58
N ARG A 38 12.20 -8.99 -4.86
CA ARG A 38 12.41 -8.88 -3.42
C ARG A 38 11.12 -9.05 -2.65
N ARG A 39 11.12 -9.99 -1.69
CA ARG A 39 10.00 -10.20 -0.77
C ARG A 39 10.22 -9.43 0.53
N ARG A 40 9.15 -8.90 1.10
CA ARG A 40 9.14 -8.30 2.44
C ARG A 40 7.92 -8.74 3.22
N TRP A 41 8.08 -8.69 4.54
CA TRP A 41 7.05 -9.05 5.50
C TRP A 41 6.48 -7.79 6.13
N PHE A 42 5.16 -7.71 6.15
CA PHE A 42 4.40 -6.71 6.85
C PHE A 42 3.77 -7.36 8.07
N THR A 43 4.09 -6.87 9.25
CA THR A 43 3.55 -7.38 10.52
C THR A 43 2.62 -6.34 11.10
N TYR A 44 1.38 -6.74 11.39
CA TYR A 44 0.40 -5.87 12.03
C TYR A 44 0.76 -5.67 13.51
N SER A 45 0.55 -4.47 14.05
CA SER A 45 0.77 -4.21 15.48
C SER A 45 -0.28 -4.89 16.37
N LYS A 46 -1.47 -5.14 15.81
CA LYS A 46 -2.57 -5.83 16.47
C LYS A 46 -2.61 -7.29 16.05
N GLN A 47 -3.01 -8.14 16.99
CA GLN A 47 -3.29 -9.53 16.73
C GLN A 47 -4.56 -9.63 15.86
N LEU A 48 -4.37 -10.01 14.60
CA LEU A 48 -5.41 -10.37 13.65
C LEU A 48 -5.34 -11.88 13.39
N ASP A 49 -6.37 -12.44 12.75
CA ASP A 49 -6.37 -13.84 12.30
C ASP A 49 -5.18 -14.13 11.36
N THR A 50 -4.68 -13.09 10.68
CA THR A 50 -3.44 -13.10 9.91
C THR A 50 -2.42 -12.16 10.54
N LEU A 51 -1.39 -12.71 11.19
CA LEU A 51 -0.37 -11.94 11.92
C LEU A 51 0.57 -11.16 10.99
N SER A 52 0.76 -11.63 9.75
CA SER A 52 1.65 -10.98 8.80
C SER A 52 1.26 -11.28 7.35
N GLU A 53 1.60 -10.35 6.47
CA GLU A 53 1.47 -10.51 5.02
C GLU A 53 2.88 -10.46 4.41
N SER A 54 3.16 -11.32 3.42
CA SER A 54 4.38 -11.21 2.64
C SER A 54 4.08 -10.91 1.19
N PHE A 55 4.82 -9.98 0.61
CA PHE A 55 4.63 -9.57 -0.77
C PHE A 55 5.94 -9.11 -1.42
N SER A 56 5.91 -9.04 -2.75
CA SER A 56 6.95 -8.42 -3.56
C SER A 56 6.35 -7.36 -4.48
N GLY A 57 7.18 -6.43 -4.95
CA GLY A 57 6.71 -5.35 -5.81
C GLY A 57 5.88 -4.28 -5.07
N GLY A 58 5.72 -3.14 -5.73
CA GLY A 58 4.94 -2.01 -5.23
C GLY A 58 5.69 -0.70 -5.40
N TYR A 59 5.14 0.34 -4.80
CA TYR A 59 5.64 1.71 -4.90
C TYR A 59 5.73 2.29 -3.50
N ASP A 60 6.95 2.49 -3.04
CA ASP A 60 7.24 3.07 -1.75
C ASP A 60 7.03 4.58 -1.82
N ILE A 61 6.31 5.14 -0.86
CA ILE A 61 6.05 6.58 -0.73
C ILE A 61 6.40 7.04 0.68
N LYS A 62 6.53 8.36 0.84
CA LYS A 62 6.57 9.00 2.16
C LYS A 62 5.22 9.65 2.47
N ARG A 63 4.57 9.20 3.53
CA ARG A 63 3.35 9.82 4.06
C ARG A 63 3.62 11.22 4.60
N ALA A 64 2.57 12.01 4.77
CA ALA A 64 2.68 13.35 5.36
C ALA A 64 3.13 13.32 6.84
N ASP A 65 2.86 12.23 7.57
CA ASP A 65 3.39 11.99 8.92
C ASP A 65 4.86 11.51 8.94
N GLY A 66 5.52 11.46 7.77
CA GLY A 66 6.92 11.08 7.63
C GLY A 66 7.17 9.58 7.55
N LYS A 67 6.17 8.73 7.82
CA LYS A 67 6.31 7.28 7.73
C LYS A 67 6.44 6.82 6.28
N LYS A 68 7.18 5.74 6.08
CA LYS A 68 7.20 5.05 4.80
C LYS A 68 5.87 4.31 4.64
N ALA A 69 5.33 4.29 3.43
CA ALA A 69 4.22 3.42 3.06
C ALA A 69 4.46 2.81 1.68
N THR A 70 3.67 1.80 1.34
CA THR A 70 3.80 1.11 0.05
C THR A 70 2.45 0.87 -0.55
N ILE A 71 2.29 1.35 -1.78
CA ILE A 71 1.11 1.11 -2.60
C ILE A 71 1.39 -0.12 -3.47
N ARG A 72 0.45 -1.07 -3.50
CA ARG A 72 0.44 -2.16 -4.47
C ARG A 72 -0.87 -2.20 -5.21
N VAL A 73 -0.81 -2.51 -6.49
CA VAL A 73 -1.98 -2.81 -7.32
C VAL A 73 -1.92 -4.29 -7.66
N VAL A 74 -2.97 -5.02 -7.29
CA VAL A 74 -3.10 -6.47 -7.51
C VAL A 74 -4.35 -6.71 -8.35
N ASP A 75 -4.15 -7.22 -9.56
CA ASP A 75 -5.26 -7.56 -10.45
C ASP A 75 -5.83 -8.93 -10.06
N GLY A 76 -7.10 -8.95 -9.65
CA GLY A 76 -7.91 -10.15 -9.51
C GLY A 76 -8.66 -10.48 -10.80
N GLN A 77 -9.46 -11.55 -10.77
CA GLN A 77 -10.24 -11.97 -11.96
C GLN A 77 -11.34 -10.97 -12.34
N THR A 78 -11.96 -10.34 -11.35
CA THR A 78 -13.11 -9.42 -11.54
C THR A 78 -12.88 -8.04 -10.94
N GLN A 79 -11.88 -7.89 -10.07
CA GLN A 79 -11.60 -6.67 -9.32
C GLN A 79 -10.11 -6.40 -9.26
N THR A 80 -9.75 -5.13 -9.24
CA THR A 80 -8.42 -4.65 -8.92
C THR A 80 -8.37 -4.25 -7.45
N PHE A 81 -7.34 -4.67 -6.72
CA PHE A 81 -7.12 -4.31 -5.33
C PHE A 81 -5.93 -3.37 -5.20
N ILE A 82 -6.17 -2.20 -4.62
CA ILE A 82 -5.14 -1.25 -4.22
C ILE A 82 -4.88 -1.46 -2.73
N ASN A 83 -3.68 -1.91 -2.41
CA ASN A 83 -3.24 -2.15 -1.03
C ASN A 83 -2.29 -1.03 -0.62
N PHE A 84 -2.42 -0.55 0.61
CA PHE A 84 -1.61 0.52 1.17
C PHE A 84 -1.06 0.11 2.55
N HIS A 85 0.23 -0.24 2.61
CA HIS A 85 0.90 -0.75 3.81
C HIS A 85 1.82 0.31 4.43
N VAL A 86 1.66 0.61 5.72
CA VAL A 86 2.39 1.67 6.43
C VAL A 86 3.42 1.07 7.37
N TRP A 87 4.69 1.42 7.17
CA TRP A 87 5.80 0.87 7.95
C TRP A 87 5.88 1.55 9.33
N PRO A 88 6.20 0.78 10.39
CA PRO A 88 6.46 1.33 11.72
C PRO A 88 7.50 2.44 11.74
#